data_AF-A0A3P6S474-F1
#
_entry.id   AF-A0A3P6S474-F1
#
_cell.length_a   1.000
_cell.length_b   1.000
_cell.length_c   1.000
_cell.angle_alpha   90.00
_cell.angle_beta   90.00
_cell.angle_gamma   90.00
#
_symmetry.space_group_name_H-M   'P 1'
#
loop_
_entity.id
_entity.type
_entity.pdbx_description
1 polymer ?
#
loop_
_entity_poly.entity_id
_entity_poly.type
_entity_poly.pdbx_seq_one_letter_code
_entity_poly.pdbx_strand_id
1 'polypeptide(L)'
;MIPSYVRAVPNGTEIGDYLALDLGGTNFRVLLIRLRGRDAEIAGKIYEIPLEIQRGTGEALFDHIAACIAQFTGEQFHGERKKLPLGFTFSFATKIEGLTKGILIHWSKGFKASGVEGKDVVKLLKKACRKRNDVDIDVTAILNDTVGTLMACAFKENTCQMGVIFGTGTNACYMEKLNRVEKLRGKWERDGLPDEMIINMEWGAFGDDHCLGFIYTDYDREVDEKSINPGIHM
;
A
#
# COMPACT_ATOMS: atom_id res chain seq x y z
N MET A 1 -5.76 -13.17 -2.92
CA MET A 1 -4.51 -13.68 -2.30
C MET A 1 -3.26 -13.25 -3.07
N ILE A 2 -2.54 -12.23 -2.60
CA ILE A 2 -1.42 -11.54 -3.27
C ILE A 2 -0.15 -11.63 -2.39
N PRO A 3 1.01 -12.09 -2.90
CA PRO A 3 2.25 -12.12 -2.12
C PRO A 3 2.78 -10.70 -1.91
N SER A 4 3.09 -10.33 -0.66
CA SER A 4 3.61 -8.99 -0.36
C SER A 4 5.13 -8.85 -0.56
N TYR A 5 5.86 -9.97 -0.63
CA TYR A 5 7.33 -10.04 -0.56
C TYR A 5 7.94 -9.63 0.80
N VAL A 6 7.11 -9.42 1.83
CA VAL A 6 7.56 -9.23 3.22
C VAL A 6 7.60 -10.59 3.91
N ARG A 7 8.80 -11.05 4.28
CA ARG A 7 9.06 -12.42 4.78
C ARG A 7 9.36 -12.50 6.28
N ALA A 8 9.41 -11.37 6.97
CA ALA A 8 9.67 -11.32 8.40
C ALA A 8 8.93 -10.14 9.02
N VAL A 9 8.57 -10.29 10.29
CA VAL A 9 8.13 -9.19 11.14
C VAL A 9 9.34 -8.48 11.76
N PRO A 10 9.19 -7.25 12.26
CA PRO A 10 10.30 -6.52 12.88
C PRO A 10 10.89 -7.30 14.05
N ASN A 11 12.20 -7.22 14.29
CA ASN A 11 12.86 -7.94 15.38
C ASN A 11 13.55 -7.01 16.40
N GLY A 12 13.45 -5.70 16.21
CA GLY A 12 14.03 -4.66 17.06
C GLY A 12 15.47 -4.30 16.69
N THR A 13 16.00 -4.80 15.57
CA THR A 13 17.31 -4.38 15.01
C THR A 13 17.17 -3.24 14.01
N GLU A 14 15.94 -2.84 13.70
CA GLU A 14 15.65 -1.80 12.72
C GLU A 14 16.12 -0.44 13.22
N ILE A 15 16.99 0.21 12.43
CA ILE A 15 17.50 1.55 12.72
C ILE A 15 17.49 2.39 11.44
N GLY A 16 17.42 3.71 11.61
CA GLY A 16 17.54 4.68 10.51
C GLY A 16 16.31 5.56 10.34
N ASP A 17 16.35 6.40 9.33
CA ASP A 17 15.31 7.38 9.03
C ASP A 17 14.69 7.03 7.66
N TYR A 18 13.37 6.93 7.63
CA TYR A 18 12.60 6.41 6.50
C TYR A 18 11.45 7.35 6.17
N LEU A 19 11.17 7.51 4.88
CA LEU A 19 9.90 8.10 4.45
C LEU A 19 8.85 7.00 4.28
N ALA A 20 7.62 7.30 4.68
CA ALA A 20 6.48 6.47 4.33
C ALA A 20 5.39 7.32 3.70
N LEU A 21 4.82 6.81 2.61
CA LEU A 21 3.66 7.37 1.96
C LEU A 21 2.47 6.47 2.23
N ASP A 22 1.34 7.05 2.62
CA ASP A 22 0.09 6.32 2.82
C ASP A 22 -0.96 6.96 1.91
N LEU A 23 -1.23 6.27 0.80
CA LEU A 23 -2.29 6.66 -0.14
C LEU A 23 -3.49 5.73 0.06
N GLY A 24 -4.45 6.23 0.85
CA GLY A 24 -5.74 5.60 1.10
C GLY A 24 -6.90 6.23 0.34
N GLY A 25 -8.13 5.92 0.77
CA GLY A 25 -9.36 6.37 0.10
C GLY A 25 -9.75 7.84 0.36
N THR A 26 -9.27 8.45 1.44
CA THR A 26 -9.73 9.78 1.87
C THR A 26 -8.60 10.78 2.05
N ASN A 27 -7.45 10.33 2.57
CA ASN A 27 -6.34 11.18 2.93
C ASN A 27 -5.05 10.60 2.35
N PHE A 28 -4.16 11.49 1.90
CA PHE A 28 -2.78 11.15 1.62
C PHE A 28 -1.92 11.57 2.80
N ARG A 29 -0.99 10.71 3.23
CA ARG A 29 -0.06 11.05 4.31
C ARG A 29 1.37 10.89 3.84
N VAL A 30 2.19 11.85 4.24
CA VAL A 30 3.66 11.74 4.16
C VAL A 30 4.18 11.68 5.59
N LEU A 31 5.00 10.67 5.88
CA LEU A 31 5.54 10.40 7.20
C LEU A 31 7.06 10.35 7.13
N LEU A 32 7.73 10.90 8.14
CA LEU A 32 9.12 10.65 8.47
C LEU A 32 9.15 9.77 9.72
N ILE A 33 9.69 8.57 9.58
CA ILE A 33 9.79 7.57 10.65
C ILE A 33 11.27 7.41 11.01
N ARG A 34 11.62 7.65 12.27
CA ARG A 34 12.97 7.43 12.80
C ARG A 34 12.94 6.22 13.71
N LEU A 35 13.56 5.13 13.27
CA LEU A 35 13.65 3.88 14.02
C LEU A 35 14.96 3.85 14.81
N ARG A 36 14.87 3.49 16.08
CA ARG A 36 16.00 3.32 17.00
C ARG A 36 15.83 2.00 17.76
N GLY A 37 15.93 0.90 17.02
CA GLY A 37 15.67 -0.44 17.53
C GLY A 37 14.18 -0.64 17.74
N ARG A 38 13.73 -0.70 19.00
CA ARG A 38 12.31 -0.88 19.36
C ARG A 38 11.54 0.42 19.52
N ASP A 39 12.23 1.56 19.45
CA ASP A 39 11.62 2.88 19.53
C ASP A 39 11.40 3.46 18.13
N ALA A 40 10.28 4.17 17.96
CA ALA A 40 9.93 4.84 16.73
C ALA A 40 9.43 6.27 17.01
N GLU A 41 10.08 7.26 16.41
CA GLU A 41 9.58 8.63 16.33
C GLU A 41 8.90 8.82 14.97
N ILE A 42 7.71 9.41 14.96
CA ILE A 42 6.92 9.62 13.74
C ILE A 42 6.52 11.09 13.64
N ALA A 43 6.99 11.78 12.59
CA ALA A 43 6.46 13.06 12.17
C ALA A 43 5.63 12.85 10.90
N GLY A 44 4.47 13.50 10.79
CA GLY A 44 3.56 13.25 9.67
C GLY A 44 2.72 14.45 9.29
N LYS A 45 2.35 14.51 8.02
CA LYS A 45 1.42 15.52 7.50
C LYS A 45 0.39 14.87 6.59
N ILE A 46 -0.86 15.29 6.78
CA ILE A 46 -2.00 14.87 5.97
C ILE A 46 -2.20 15.90 4.86
N TYR A 47 -2.44 15.39 3.66
CA TYR A 47 -2.74 16.15 2.47
C TYR A 47 -4.08 15.65 1.90
N GLU A 48 -4.94 16.59 1.58
CA GLU A 48 -6.14 16.30 0.82
C GLU A 48 -5.76 16.00 -0.63
N ILE A 49 -6.47 15.05 -1.24
CA ILE A 49 -6.42 14.83 -2.68
C ILE A 49 -7.78 15.26 -3.23
N PRO A 50 -7.86 16.38 -3.96
CA PRO A 50 -9.10 16.83 -4.55
C PRO A 50 -9.73 15.78 -5.47
N LEU A 51 -11.07 15.75 -5.55
CA LEU A 51 -11.80 14.71 -6.30
C LEU A 51 -11.45 14.72 -7.79
N GLU A 52 -11.20 15.89 -8.35
CA GLU A 52 -10.73 16.10 -9.71
C GLU A 52 -9.35 15.49 -9.97
N ILE A 53 -8.50 15.38 -8.95
CA ILE A 53 -7.21 14.68 -9.03
C ILE A 53 -7.42 13.17 -8.88
N GLN A 54 -8.27 12.73 -7.93
CA GLN A 54 -8.57 11.31 -7.73
C GLN A 54 -9.20 10.65 -8.98
N ARG A 55 -10.00 11.41 -9.73
CA ARG A 55 -10.72 10.97 -10.95
C ARG A 55 -10.14 11.55 -12.24
N GLY A 56 -9.02 12.25 -12.16
CA GLY A 56 -8.34 12.90 -13.29
C GLY A 56 -7.39 11.95 -14.01
N THR A 57 -6.21 12.46 -14.38
CA THR A 57 -5.16 11.65 -15.01
C THR A 57 -4.19 11.09 -13.96
N GLY A 58 -3.60 9.94 -14.24
CA GLY A 58 -2.51 9.39 -13.41
C GLY A 58 -1.35 10.37 -13.29
N GLU A 59 -1.03 11.12 -14.35
CA GLU A 59 0.01 12.15 -14.29
C GLU A 59 -0.30 13.23 -13.25
N ALA A 60 -1.52 13.76 -13.24
CA ALA A 60 -1.93 14.76 -12.26
C ALA A 60 -1.88 14.21 -10.82
N LEU A 61 -2.31 12.96 -10.61
CA LEU A 61 -2.28 12.30 -9.30
C LEU A 61 -0.84 12.15 -8.77
N PHE A 62 0.07 11.60 -9.57
CA PHE A 62 1.46 11.39 -9.13
C PHE A 62 2.25 12.68 -9.03
N ASP A 63 1.95 13.70 -9.85
CA ASP A 63 2.54 15.04 -9.72
C ASP A 63 2.07 15.73 -8.42
N HIS A 64 0.80 15.57 -8.02
CA HIS A 64 0.28 16.02 -6.72
C HIS A 64 0.99 15.33 -5.55
N ILE A 65 1.11 14.00 -5.60
CA ILE A 65 1.85 13.22 -4.59
C ILE A 65 3.30 13.72 -4.48
N ALA A 66 3.99 13.93 -5.61
CA ALA A 66 5.36 14.43 -5.61
C ALA A 66 5.48 15.84 -5.01
N ALA A 67 4.49 16.71 -5.21
CA ALA A 67 4.43 18.03 -4.61
C ALA A 67 4.26 17.97 -3.08
N CYS A 68 3.37 17.10 -2.59
CA CYS A 68 3.19 16.86 -1.16
C CYS A 68 4.47 16.36 -0.49
N ILE A 69 5.19 15.42 -1.12
CA ILE A 69 6.48 14.93 -0.62
C ILE A 69 7.48 16.07 -0.53
N ALA A 70 7.67 16.84 -1.60
CA ALA A 70 8.61 17.95 -1.65
C ALA A 70 8.33 18.99 -0.56
N GLN A 71 7.05 19.36 -0.37
CA GLN A 71 6.64 20.26 0.69
C GLN A 71 7.00 19.70 2.07
N PHE A 72 6.62 18.45 2.37
CA PHE A 72 6.89 17.82 3.66
C PHE A 72 8.39 17.75 3.94
N THR A 73 9.20 17.26 2.99
CA THR A 73 10.64 17.14 3.17
C THR A 73 11.33 18.50 3.30
N GLY A 74 10.87 19.51 2.57
CA GLY A 74 11.35 20.88 2.70
C GLY A 74 11.12 21.45 4.11
N GLU A 75 9.94 21.20 4.69
CA GLU A 75 9.60 21.58 6.06
C GLU A 75 10.44 20.81 7.10
N GLN A 76 10.59 19.49 6.95
CA GLN A 76 11.30 18.63 7.91
C GLN A 76 12.82 18.79 7.90
N PHE A 77 13.40 19.15 6.75
CA PHE A 77 14.85 19.25 6.57
C PHE A 77 15.33 20.67 6.29
N HIS A 78 14.50 21.69 6.53
CA HIS A 78 14.84 23.10 6.34
C HIS A 78 15.39 23.41 4.92
N GLY A 79 14.81 22.76 3.91
CA GLY A 79 15.25 22.87 2.52
C GLY A 79 16.47 22.03 2.13
N GLU A 80 17.10 21.31 3.07
CA GLU A 80 18.15 20.35 2.73
C GLU A 80 17.58 19.15 1.97
N ARG A 81 18.21 18.86 0.82
CA ARG A 81 17.84 17.70 0.03
C ARG A 81 18.47 16.43 0.64
N LYS A 82 17.64 15.56 1.19
CA LYS A 82 18.06 14.24 1.68
C LYS A 82 17.38 13.14 0.89
N LYS A 83 18.18 12.17 0.42
CA LYS A 83 17.67 10.97 -0.22
C LYS A 83 17.42 9.91 0.86
N LEU A 84 16.16 9.64 1.15
CA LEU A 84 15.76 8.66 2.14
C LEU A 84 15.10 7.43 1.48
N PRO A 85 15.29 6.24 2.07
CA PRO A 85 14.49 5.07 1.71
C PRO A 85 13.01 5.35 1.95
N LEU A 86 12.17 4.97 0.99
CA LEU A 86 10.74 5.25 0.98
C LEU A 86 9.94 3.96 0.87
N GLY A 87 9.05 3.75 1.85
CA GLY A 87 7.95 2.78 1.77
C GLY A 87 6.70 3.43 1.20
N PHE A 88 6.14 2.87 0.14
CA PHE A 88 4.91 3.35 -0.47
C PHE A 88 3.75 2.41 -0.12
N THR A 89 2.98 2.77 0.92
CA THR A 89 1.72 2.13 1.22
C THR A 89 0.67 2.61 0.23
N PHE A 90 0.35 1.73 -0.73
CA PHE A 90 -0.58 1.99 -1.81
C PHE A 90 -1.79 1.05 -1.66
N SER A 91 -2.84 1.60 -1.05
CA SER A 91 -3.95 0.84 -0.46
C SER A 91 -5.03 0.48 -1.49
N PHE A 92 -4.60 -0.09 -2.61
CA PHE A 92 -5.44 -0.55 -3.71
C PHE A 92 -4.98 -1.94 -4.15
N ALA A 93 -5.86 -2.69 -4.81
CA ALA A 93 -5.53 -4.02 -5.34
C ALA A 93 -4.35 -3.92 -6.32
N THR A 94 -3.18 -4.36 -5.86
CA THR A 94 -1.91 -4.17 -6.56
C THR A 94 -1.15 -5.48 -6.61
N LYS A 95 -0.80 -5.92 -7.82
CA LYS A 95 0.09 -7.05 -8.02
C LYS A 95 1.52 -6.62 -7.73
N ILE A 96 2.06 -7.06 -6.60
CA ILE A 96 3.45 -6.84 -6.22
C ILE A 96 4.33 -7.86 -6.96
N GLU A 97 5.38 -7.38 -7.64
CA GLU A 97 6.35 -8.19 -8.37
C GLU A 97 7.76 -7.90 -7.84
N GLY A 98 8.01 -8.32 -6.60
CA GLY A 98 9.14 -7.86 -5.80
C GLY A 98 8.82 -6.56 -5.06
N LEU A 99 9.62 -6.22 -4.05
CA LEU A 99 9.33 -5.11 -3.13
C LEU A 99 9.22 -3.74 -3.81
N THR A 100 9.85 -3.53 -4.97
CA THR A 100 9.94 -2.20 -5.61
C THR A 100 9.14 -2.08 -6.90
N LYS A 101 8.22 -3.02 -7.17
CA LYS A 101 7.37 -3.01 -8.37
C LYS A 101 5.96 -3.42 -8.01
N GLY A 102 5.00 -2.55 -8.27
CA GLY A 102 3.58 -2.80 -8.01
C GLY A 102 2.73 -2.41 -9.20
N ILE A 103 2.06 -3.37 -9.80
CA ILE A 103 1.13 -3.15 -10.92
C ILE A 103 -0.27 -2.98 -10.35
N LEU A 104 -0.87 -1.79 -10.51
CA LEU A 104 -2.26 -1.59 -10.10
C LEU A 104 -3.16 -2.52 -10.93
N ILE A 105 -4.04 -3.26 -10.26
CA ILE A 105 -5.01 -4.16 -10.90
C ILE A 105 -6.25 -3.36 -11.25
N HIS A 106 -6.98 -2.87 -10.24
CA HIS A 106 -8.18 -2.05 -10.39
C HIS A 106 -8.24 -0.97 -9.31
N TRP A 107 -8.78 0.19 -9.66
CA TRP A 107 -9.10 1.21 -8.68
C TRP A 107 -10.26 0.80 -7.77
N SER A 108 -10.24 1.34 -6.55
CA SER A 108 -11.28 1.17 -5.53
C SER A 108 -11.46 2.48 -4.77
N LYS A 109 -12.34 2.51 -3.75
CA LYS A 109 -12.44 3.62 -2.80
C LYS A 109 -12.71 4.99 -3.47
N GLY A 110 -13.39 4.99 -4.62
CA GLY A 110 -13.78 6.21 -5.37
C GLY A 110 -12.72 6.79 -6.31
N PHE A 111 -11.50 6.24 -6.34
CA PHE A 111 -10.45 6.62 -7.30
C PHE A 111 -10.78 6.14 -8.71
N LYS A 112 -10.36 6.91 -9.72
CA LYS A 112 -10.51 6.53 -11.14
C LYS A 112 -9.48 7.18 -12.05
N ALA A 113 -8.28 7.48 -11.53
CA ALA A 113 -7.26 8.18 -12.28
C ALA A 113 -6.83 7.40 -13.54
N SER A 114 -6.99 8.01 -14.71
CA SER A 114 -6.79 7.33 -15.99
C SER A 114 -5.33 7.01 -16.26
N GLY A 115 -5.05 5.86 -16.88
CA GLY A 115 -3.70 5.47 -17.28
C GLY A 115 -2.81 4.91 -16.16
N VAL A 116 -3.40 4.53 -15.03
CA VAL A 116 -2.69 3.90 -13.90
C VAL A 116 -2.96 2.40 -13.79
N GLU A 117 -4.18 1.94 -14.06
CA GLU A 117 -4.50 0.51 -14.07
C GLU A 117 -3.63 -0.24 -15.10
N GLY A 118 -3.10 -1.39 -14.68
CA GLY A 118 -2.12 -2.17 -15.45
C GLY A 118 -0.72 -1.55 -15.53
N LYS A 119 -0.43 -0.46 -14.79
CA LYS A 119 0.90 0.19 -14.77
C LYS A 119 1.62 0.03 -13.43
N ASP A 120 2.94 0.12 -13.50
CA ASP A 120 3.82 0.14 -12.34
C ASP A 120 3.76 1.50 -11.62
N VAL A 121 3.09 1.53 -10.47
CA VAL A 121 2.88 2.77 -9.71
C VAL A 121 4.17 3.31 -9.07
N VAL A 122 5.16 2.44 -8.80
CA VAL A 122 6.48 2.89 -8.33
C VAL A 122 7.20 3.64 -9.44
N LYS A 123 7.09 3.16 -10.68
CA LYS A 123 7.65 3.86 -11.84
C LYS A 123 6.96 5.20 -12.09
N LEU A 124 5.63 5.28 -11.93
CA LEU A 124 4.87 6.52 -12.06
C LEU A 124 5.29 7.54 -10.99
N LEU A 125 5.37 7.13 -9.72
CA LEU A 125 5.86 7.97 -8.63
C LEU A 125 7.29 8.47 -8.87
N LYS A 126 8.22 7.56 -9.22
CA LYS A 126 9.61 7.92 -9.55
C LYS A 126 9.67 8.91 -10.71
N LYS A 127 8.82 8.76 -11.74
CA LYS A 127 8.75 9.70 -12.88
C LYS A 127 8.31 11.08 -12.40
N ALA A 128 7.25 11.19 -11.60
CA ALA A 128 6.76 12.46 -11.08
C ALA A 128 7.79 13.17 -10.20
N CYS A 129 8.43 12.45 -9.26
CA CYS A 129 9.48 13.01 -8.43
C CYS A 129 10.70 13.50 -9.23
N ARG A 130 11.08 12.80 -10.32
CA ARG A 130 12.20 13.23 -11.20
C ARG A 130 11.93 14.51 -11.99
N LYS A 131 10.66 14.90 -12.20
CA LYS A 131 10.33 16.18 -12.83
C LYS A 131 10.69 17.37 -11.92
N ARG A 132 10.86 17.11 -10.62
CA ARG A 132 11.14 18.12 -9.61
C ARG A 132 12.62 18.17 -9.26
N ASN A 133 13.12 19.34 -8.89
CA ASN A 133 14.49 19.57 -8.43
C ASN A 133 14.63 19.57 -6.90
N ASP A 134 13.52 19.62 -6.18
CA ASP A 134 13.43 19.79 -4.72
C ASP A 134 13.08 18.51 -3.96
N VAL A 135 13.02 17.37 -4.65
CA VAL A 135 12.77 16.05 -4.05
C VAL A 135 13.74 15.00 -4.59
N ASP A 136 14.19 14.08 -3.74
CA ASP A 136 14.90 12.86 -4.13
C ASP A 136 14.42 11.71 -3.26
N ILE A 137 13.87 10.68 -3.89
CA ILE A 137 13.30 9.53 -3.19
C ILE A 137 13.94 8.24 -3.67
N ASP A 138 14.10 7.30 -2.75
CA ASP A 138 14.46 5.92 -3.07
C ASP A 138 13.34 4.97 -2.64
N VAL A 139 12.42 4.65 -3.55
CA VAL A 139 11.33 3.69 -3.25
C VAL A 139 11.94 2.30 -3.09
N THR A 140 11.99 1.82 -1.85
CA THR A 140 12.54 0.51 -1.45
C THR A 140 11.45 -0.54 -1.22
N ALA A 141 10.22 -0.11 -0.95
CA ALA A 141 9.08 -1.00 -0.78
C ALA A 141 7.79 -0.37 -1.29
N ILE A 142 6.92 -1.18 -1.89
CA ILE A 142 5.49 -0.93 -2.06
C ILE A 142 4.70 -2.02 -1.36
N LEU A 143 3.68 -1.63 -0.62
CA LEU A 143 2.86 -2.55 0.18
C LEU A 143 1.41 -2.07 0.26
N ASN A 144 0.52 -2.97 0.65
CA ASN A 144 -0.87 -2.66 0.96
C ASN A 144 -0.99 -2.18 2.42
N ASP A 145 -2.05 -1.41 2.73
CA ASP A 145 -2.34 -0.92 4.09
C ASP A 145 -2.39 -2.05 5.11
N THR A 146 -3.07 -3.16 4.82
CA THR A 146 -3.16 -4.30 5.75
C THR A 146 -1.79 -4.84 6.16
N VAL A 147 -0.84 -4.93 5.20
CA VAL A 147 0.54 -5.38 5.45
C VAL A 147 1.26 -4.37 6.34
N GLY A 148 1.09 -3.08 6.07
CA GLY A 148 1.64 -2.01 6.91
C GLY A 148 1.06 -2.04 8.33
N THR A 149 -0.23 -2.29 8.47
CA THR A 149 -0.93 -2.44 9.76
C THR A 149 -0.40 -3.63 10.56
N LEU A 150 -0.22 -4.80 9.93
CA LEU A 150 0.40 -5.95 10.57
C LEU A 150 1.81 -5.60 11.06
N MET A 151 2.65 -5.04 10.18
CA MET A 151 4.03 -4.68 10.52
C MET A 151 4.13 -3.65 11.64
N ALA A 152 3.26 -2.63 11.63
CA ALA A 152 3.21 -1.61 12.68
C ALA A 152 2.77 -2.19 14.04
N CYS A 153 1.85 -3.16 14.04
CA CYS A 153 1.46 -3.87 15.25
C CYS A 153 2.60 -4.79 15.72
N ALA A 154 3.19 -5.56 14.81
CA ALA A 154 4.29 -6.49 15.08
C ALA A 154 5.56 -5.82 15.59
N PHE A 155 5.76 -4.54 15.28
CA PHE A 155 6.83 -3.71 15.85
C PHE A 155 6.70 -3.56 17.37
N LYS A 156 5.47 -3.52 17.90
CA LYS A 156 5.20 -3.44 19.34
C LYS A 156 4.95 -4.82 19.95
N GLU A 157 4.11 -5.63 19.30
CA GLU A 157 3.66 -6.94 19.73
C GLU A 157 4.06 -7.99 18.70
N ASN A 158 5.23 -8.60 18.88
CA ASN A 158 5.84 -9.49 17.89
C ASN A 158 5.00 -10.75 17.56
N THR A 159 4.04 -11.08 18.42
CA THR A 159 3.08 -12.18 18.21
C THR A 159 1.96 -11.85 17.22
N CYS A 160 1.89 -10.62 16.71
CA CYS A 160 0.92 -10.23 15.68
C CYS A 160 1.16 -11.02 14.38
N GLN A 161 0.13 -11.72 13.91
CA GLN A 161 0.19 -12.54 12.69
C GLN A 161 -0.85 -12.14 11.63
N MET A 162 -1.71 -11.15 11.93
CA MET A 162 -2.78 -10.71 11.04
C MET A 162 -2.96 -9.19 11.15
N GLY A 163 -3.09 -8.53 10.01
CA GLY A 163 -3.49 -7.12 9.92
C GLY A 163 -4.85 -7.02 9.27
N VAL A 164 -5.78 -6.27 9.86
CA VAL A 164 -7.15 -6.13 9.37
C VAL A 164 -7.53 -4.67 9.28
N ILE A 165 -8.14 -4.29 8.17
CA ILE A 165 -8.71 -2.96 7.94
C ILE A 165 -10.23 -3.09 7.92
N PHE A 166 -10.88 -2.29 8.78
CA PHE A 166 -12.32 -2.03 8.76
C PHE A 166 -12.52 -0.52 8.67
N GLY A 167 -12.77 -0.02 7.45
CA GLY A 167 -12.95 1.41 7.19
C GLY A 167 -13.77 1.63 5.93
N THR A 168 -13.34 2.57 5.07
CA THR A 168 -13.99 2.80 3.75
C THR A 168 -14.08 1.53 2.90
N GLY A 169 -13.18 0.58 3.11
CA GLY A 169 -13.32 -0.80 2.66
C GLY A 169 -12.88 -1.76 3.75
N THR A 170 -13.00 -3.06 3.48
CA THR A 170 -12.49 -4.11 4.35
C THR A 170 -11.44 -4.95 3.63
N ASN A 171 -10.35 -5.24 4.31
CA ASN A 171 -9.30 -6.14 3.82
C ASN A 171 -8.54 -6.78 5.00
N ALA A 172 -7.85 -7.88 4.75
CA ALA A 172 -6.91 -8.47 5.68
C ALA A 172 -5.63 -8.97 5.01
N CYS A 173 -4.59 -9.10 5.82
CA CYS A 173 -3.40 -9.88 5.50
C CYS A 173 -2.99 -10.75 6.68
N TYR A 174 -2.21 -11.78 6.42
CA TYR A 174 -1.66 -12.65 7.46
C TYR A 174 -0.32 -13.25 7.03
N MET A 175 0.46 -13.75 7.98
CA MET A 175 1.70 -14.49 7.72
C MET A 175 1.39 -15.93 7.27
N GLU A 176 1.81 -16.32 6.07
CA GLU A 176 1.61 -17.67 5.51
C GLU A 176 2.94 -18.38 5.27
N LYS A 177 2.92 -19.72 5.34
CA LYS A 177 4.06 -20.56 4.97
C LYS A 177 4.20 -20.63 3.45
N LEU A 178 5.39 -20.36 2.93
CA LEU A 178 5.64 -20.29 1.49
C LEU A 178 5.44 -21.63 0.77
N ASN A 179 5.55 -22.76 1.48
CA ASN A 179 5.22 -24.08 0.93
C ASN A 179 3.72 -24.27 0.61
N ARG A 180 2.83 -23.41 1.12
CA ARG A 180 1.39 -23.37 0.77
C ARG A 180 1.08 -22.36 -0.33
N VAL A 181 2.06 -21.54 -0.74
CA VAL A 181 1.89 -20.51 -1.76
C VAL A 181 2.30 -21.07 -3.13
N GLU A 182 1.45 -21.90 -3.73
CA GLU A 182 1.77 -22.68 -4.93
C GLU A 182 2.30 -21.83 -6.11
N LYS A 183 1.77 -20.62 -6.30
CA LYS A 183 2.21 -19.65 -7.32
C LYS A 183 3.67 -19.19 -7.19
N LEU A 184 4.30 -19.43 -6.04
CA LEU A 184 5.71 -19.14 -5.78
C LEU A 184 6.60 -20.39 -5.72
N ARG A 185 6.05 -21.58 -5.96
CA ARG A 185 6.83 -22.83 -5.96
C ARG A 185 8.05 -22.73 -6.87
N GLY A 186 9.21 -23.13 -6.36
CA GLY A 186 10.50 -23.10 -7.05
C GLY A 186 11.19 -21.74 -7.09
N LYS A 187 10.65 -20.70 -6.43
CA LYS A 187 11.20 -19.32 -6.47
C LYS A 187 11.86 -18.87 -5.17
N TRP A 188 11.61 -19.52 -4.04
CA TRP A 188 12.01 -19.03 -2.71
C TRP A 188 12.87 -20.04 -1.94
N GLU A 189 12.87 -21.31 -2.33
CA GLU A 189 13.44 -22.43 -1.58
C GLU A 189 14.98 -22.36 -1.44
N ARG A 190 15.66 -21.47 -2.18
CA ARG A 190 17.13 -21.38 -2.23
C ARG A 190 17.66 -19.96 -2.05
N ASP A 191 16.81 -18.99 -1.71
CA ASP A 191 17.24 -17.58 -1.60
C ASP A 191 17.79 -17.20 -0.22
N GLY A 192 17.72 -18.10 0.76
CA GLY A 192 18.26 -17.89 2.12
C GLY A 192 17.45 -16.94 2.99
N LEU A 193 16.23 -16.57 2.58
CA LEU A 193 15.31 -15.74 3.35
C LEU A 193 14.30 -16.62 4.11
N PRO A 194 13.56 -16.08 5.11
CA PRO A 194 12.63 -16.88 5.94
C PRO A 194 11.48 -17.51 5.15
N ASP A 195 11.08 -18.74 5.45
CA ASP A 195 10.10 -19.52 4.65
C ASP A 195 8.62 -19.12 4.84
N GLU A 196 8.39 -17.91 5.33
CA GLU A 196 7.07 -17.32 5.54
C GLU A 196 6.96 -16.02 4.76
N MET A 197 5.73 -15.62 4.45
CA MET A 197 5.46 -14.36 3.76
C MET A 197 4.08 -13.83 4.13
N ILE A 198 3.99 -12.52 4.34
CA ILE A 198 2.70 -11.87 4.52
C ILE A 198 1.92 -11.93 3.20
N ILE A 199 0.70 -12.45 3.24
CA ILE A 199 -0.23 -12.50 2.11
C ILE A 199 -1.30 -11.45 2.31
N ASN A 200 -1.38 -10.50 1.39
CA ASN A 200 -2.52 -9.61 1.28
C ASN A 200 -3.69 -10.39 0.66
N MET A 201 -4.81 -10.51 1.37
CA MET A 201 -5.92 -11.32 0.89
C MET A 201 -6.67 -10.64 -0.25
N GLU A 202 -6.84 -9.33 -0.17
CA GLU A 202 -7.86 -8.57 -0.92
C GLU A 202 -9.23 -9.24 -0.75
N TRP A 203 -9.62 -9.49 0.51
CA TRP A 203 -10.80 -10.30 0.83
C TRP A 203 -12.13 -9.61 0.51
N GLY A 204 -12.08 -8.33 0.12
CA GLY A 204 -13.29 -7.57 -0.20
C GLY A 204 -14.01 -8.13 -1.42
N ALA A 205 -13.31 -8.89 -2.27
CA ALA A 205 -13.86 -9.59 -3.44
C ALA A 205 -14.43 -10.98 -3.12
N PHE A 206 -14.47 -11.38 -1.84
CA PHE A 206 -15.09 -12.65 -1.47
C PHE A 206 -16.60 -12.55 -1.59
N GLY A 207 -17.18 -13.29 -2.55
CA GLY A 207 -18.60 -13.23 -2.90
C GLY A 207 -18.88 -12.77 -4.33
N ASP A 208 -17.90 -12.17 -5.00
CA ASP A 208 -18.01 -11.68 -6.40
C ASP A 208 -18.30 -12.80 -7.41
N ASP A 209 -17.98 -14.06 -7.07
CA ASP A 209 -18.31 -15.26 -7.84
C ASP A 209 -19.70 -15.84 -7.51
N HIS A 210 -20.51 -15.08 -6.77
CA HIS A 210 -21.82 -15.44 -6.25
C HIS A 210 -21.83 -16.59 -5.22
N CYS A 211 -20.68 -16.99 -4.66
CA CYS A 211 -20.67 -18.03 -3.61
C CYS A 211 -21.42 -17.61 -2.34
N LEU A 212 -21.58 -16.30 -2.11
CA LEU A 212 -22.37 -15.71 -1.02
C LEU A 212 -23.80 -15.33 -1.43
N GLY A 213 -24.23 -15.69 -2.65
CA GLY A 213 -25.55 -15.32 -3.18
C GLY A 213 -26.74 -15.71 -2.28
N PHE A 214 -26.58 -16.74 -1.46
CA PHE A 214 -27.60 -17.24 -0.55
C PHE A 214 -27.81 -16.38 0.71
N ILE A 215 -26.87 -15.50 1.06
CA ILE A 215 -27.01 -14.56 2.19
C ILE A 215 -27.41 -13.15 1.75
N TYR A 216 -27.20 -12.80 0.48
CA TYR A 216 -27.53 -11.47 -0.04
C TYR A 216 -29.04 -11.22 -0.08
N THR A 217 -29.44 -10.08 0.46
CA THR A 217 -30.81 -9.58 0.47
C THR A 217 -31.08 -8.70 -0.76
N ASP A 218 -32.34 -8.31 -0.96
CA ASP A 218 -32.69 -7.36 -2.02
C ASP A 218 -32.04 -5.99 -1.80
N TYR A 219 -31.73 -5.62 -0.55
CA TYR A 219 -31.03 -4.37 -0.22
C TYR A 219 -29.57 -4.40 -0.68
N ASP A 220 -28.87 -5.52 -0.49
CA ASP A 220 -27.47 -5.68 -0.91
C ASP A 220 -27.37 -5.59 -2.45
N ARG A 221 -28.31 -6.23 -3.16
CA ARG A 221 -28.40 -6.16 -4.63
C ARG A 221 -28.64 -4.73 -5.12
N GLU A 222 -29.56 -4.00 -4.48
CA GLU A 222 -29.84 -2.61 -4.85
C GLU A 222 -28.61 -1.69 -4.64
N VAL A 223 -27.86 -1.91 -3.55
CA VAL A 223 -26.61 -1.18 -3.28
C VAL A 223 -25.56 -1.47 -4.34
N ASP A 224 -25.36 -2.74 -4.70
CA ASP A 224 -24.39 -3.13 -5.72
C ASP A 224 -24.74 -2.57 -7.11
N GLU A 225 -25.99 -2.71 -7.54
CA GLU A 225 -26.49 -2.20 -8.83
C GLU A 225 -26.28 -0.69 -8.98
N LYS A 226 -26.35 0.06 -7.88
CA LYS A 226 -26.17 1.52 -7.84
C LYS A 226 -24.74 1.95 -7.53
N SER A 227 -23.83 1.01 -7.31
CA SER A 227 -22.45 1.31 -6.94
C SER A 227 -21.63 1.82 -8.14
N ILE A 228 -20.42 2.29 -7.87
CA ILE A 228 -19.48 2.71 -8.93
C ILE A 228 -18.96 1.50 -9.72
N ASN A 229 -18.97 0.31 -9.11
CA ASN A 229 -18.41 -0.93 -9.65
C ASN A 229 -19.41 -2.10 -9.46
N PRO A 230 -20.54 -2.14 -10.19
CA PRO A 230 -21.53 -3.20 -10.02
C PRO A 230 -20.94 -4.61 -10.23
N GLY A 231 -21.32 -5.55 -9.37
CA GLY A 231 -20.87 -6.94 -9.35
C GLY A 231 -19.50 -7.16 -8.72
N ILE A 232 -18.93 -6.15 -8.05
CA ILE A 232 -17.59 -6.21 -7.46
C ILE A 232 -17.61 -5.67 -6.03
N HIS A 233 -17.06 -6.44 -5.10
CA HIS A 233 -17.00 -6.14 -3.67
C HIS A 233 -18.38 -5.99 -3.01
N MET A 234 -19.28 -6.96 -3.28
CA MET A 234 -20.63 -7.05 -2.72
C MET A 234 -20.66 -7.68 -1.32
#